data_AF-A0A257A3Z9-F1
#
_entry.id   AF-A0A257A3Z9-F1
#
_cell.length_a   1.000
_cell.length_b   1.000
_cell.length_c   1.000
_cell.angle_alpha   90.00
_cell.angle_beta   90.00
_cell.angle_gamma   90.00
#
_symmetry.space_group_name_H-M   'P 1'
#
loop_
_entity.id
_entity.type
_entity.pdbx_description
1 polymer ?
#
loop_
_entity_poly.entity_id
_entity_poly.type
_entity_poly.pdbx_seq_one_letter_code
_entity_poly.pdbx_strand_id
1 'polypeptide(L)' 'MKISSWIGVILFLIGIIILAISGLMPLYSEIKSDEILLTVKIGVALLIIGAIIIILQLSLERYKEMKKIKEEIPEEDLRP' A
#
# COMPACT_ATOMS: atom_id res chain seq x y z
N MET A 1 -11.71 -7.74 -6.70
CA MET A 1 -11.35 -6.85 -5.56
C MET A 1 -12.58 -6.07 -5.10
N LYS A 2 -13.04 -6.30 -3.85
CA LYS A 2 -14.12 -5.47 -3.25
C LYS A 2 -13.60 -4.04 -3.07
N ILE A 3 -14.49 -3.04 -2.98
CA ILE A 3 -14.13 -1.62 -2.77
C ILE A 3 -13.20 -1.40 -1.55
N SER A 4 -13.29 -2.25 -0.51
CA SER A 4 -12.36 -2.26 0.64
C SER A 4 -10.89 -2.57 0.28
N SER A 5 -10.65 -3.14 -0.91
CA SER A 5 -9.33 -3.53 -1.42
C SER A 5 -8.50 -2.36 -1.96
N TRP A 6 -9.11 -1.20 -2.17
CA TRP A 6 -8.42 -0.04 -2.76
C TRP A 6 -7.89 0.93 -1.71
N ILE A 7 -8.30 0.80 -0.44
CA ILE A 7 -7.89 1.69 0.65
C ILE A 7 -6.36 1.75 0.82
N GLY A 8 -5.69 0.60 0.78
CA GLY A 8 -4.22 0.55 0.89
C GLY A 8 -3.53 1.28 -0.27
N VAL A 9 -4.05 1.10 -1.49
CA VAL A 9 -3.53 1.76 -2.71
C VAL A 9 -3.76 3.27 -2.65
N ILE A 10 -4.95 3.71 -2.25
CA ILE A 10 -5.29 5.14 -2.13
C ILE A 10 -4.38 5.81 -1.08
N LEU A 11 -4.23 5.20 0.10
CA LEU A 11 -3.34 5.72 1.15
C LEU A 11 -1.89 5.82 0.67
N PHE A 12 -1.42 4.80 -0.06
CA PHE A 12 -0.09 4.79 -0.64
C PHE A 12 0.09 5.92 -1.67
N LEU A 13 -0.87 6.10 -2.58
CA LEU A 13 -0.83 7.17 -3.58
C LEU A 13 -0.87 8.57 -2.95
N ILE A 14 -1.67 8.77 -1.90
CA ILE A 14 -1.69 10.03 -1.15
C ILE A 14 -0.32 10.31 -0.55
N GLY A 15 0.35 9.30 0.02
CA GLY A 15 1.71 9.42 0.53
C GLY A 15 2.70 9.88 -0.56
N ILE A 16 2.62 9.31 -1.76
CA ILE A 16 3.45 9.74 -2.91
C ILE A 16 3.20 11.20 -3.27
N ILE A 17 1.92 11.60 -3.37
CA ILE A 17 1.55 12.97 -3.73
C ILE A 17 2.08 13.97 -2.71
N ILE A 18 1.94 13.67 -1.41
CA ILE A 18 2.45 14.53 -0.33
C ILE A 18 3.97 14.69 -0.45
N LEU A 19 4.71 13.60 -0.71
CA LEU A 19 6.15 13.67 -0.86
C LEU A 19 6.56 14.47 -2.11
N ALA A 20 5.88 14.24 -3.24
CA ALA A 20 6.13 14.98 -4.48
C ALA A 20 5.91 16.49 -4.29
N ILE A 21 4.80 16.88 -3.66
CA ILE A 21 4.52 18.29 -3.36
C ILE A 21 5.54 18.85 -2.37
N SER A 22 5.89 18.11 -1.32
CA SER A 22 6.87 18.56 -0.33
C SER A 22 8.26 18.78 -0.92
N GLY A 23 8.65 17.99 -1.93
CA GLY A 23 9.91 18.17 -2.64
C GLY A 23 9.92 19.39 -3.58
N LEU A 24 8.74 19.82 -4.04
CA LEU A 24 8.57 20.99 -4.91
C LEU A 24 8.38 22.29 -4.12
N MET A 25 7.89 22.22 -2.89
CA MET A 25 7.66 23.40 -2.01
C MET A 25 8.84 24.39 -1.95
N PRO A 26 10.11 23.96 -1.78
CA PRO A 26 11.25 24.88 -1.71
C PRO A 26 11.48 25.71 -2.98
N LEU A 27 10.94 25.29 -4.14
CA LEU A 27 11.07 26.03 -5.39
C LEU A 27 10.14 27.25 -5.46
N TYR A 28 9.05 27.25 -4.69
CA TYR A 28 7.96 28.22 -4.84
C TYR A 28 7.75 29.12 -3.62
N SER A 29 8.36 28.80 -2.47
CA SER A 29 8.22 29.60 -1.25
C SER A 29 9.36 29.34 -0.24
N GLU A 30 9.67 30.36 0.56
CA GLU A 30 10.56 30.27 1.72
C GLU A 30 9.84 29.57 2.89
N ILE A 31 9.53 28.29 2.72
CA ILE A 31 8.95 27.46 3.79
C ILE A 31 10.06 27.04 4.74
N LYS A 32 9.78 27.07 6.05
CA LYS A 32 10.72 26.62 7.08
C LYS A 32 11.04 25.13 6.91
N SER A 33 12.30 24.77 7.06
CA SER A 33 12.79 23.39 7.00
C SER A 33 12.01 22.44 7.91
N ASP A 34 11.57 22.92 9.08
CA ASP A 34 10.86 22.12 10.07
C ASP A 34 9.45 21.71 9.61
N GLU A 35 8.76 22.60 8.87
CA GLU A 35 7.44 22.34 8.30
C GLU A 35 7.51 21.33 7.14
N ILE A 36 8.56 21.43 6.32
CA ILE A 36 8.85 20.46 5.25
C ILE A 36 9.16 19.09 5.88
N LEU A 37 9.99 19.05 6.93
CA LEU A 37 10.35 17.82 7.62
C LEU A 37 9.12 17.11 8.21
N LEU A 38 8.19 17.86 8.80
CA LEU A 38 6.95 17.30 9.33
C LEU A 38 6.07 16.73 8.22
N THR A 39 5.91 17.46 7.11
CA THR A 39 5.17 17.00 5.92
C THR A 39 5.76 15.71 5.34
N VAL A 40 7.09 15.64 5.23
CA VAL A 40 7.81 14.45 4.77
C VAL A 40 7.56 13.26 5.69
N LYS A 41 7.63 13.45 7.01
CA LYS A 41 7.35 12.38 7.99
C LYS A 41 5.93 11.82 7.84
N ILE A 42 4.94 12.70 7.64
CA ILE A 42 3.55 12.28 7.39
C ILE A 42 3.43 11.49 6.08
N GLY A 43 4.06 11.98 5.00
CA GLY A 43 4.08 11.28 3.72
C GLY A 43 4.68 9.88 3.82
N VAL A 44 5.83 9.75 4.49
CA VAL A 44 6.49 8.45 4.73
C VAL A 44 5.62 7.52 5.58
N ALA A 45 4.98 8.03 6.64
CA ALA A 45 4.08 7.23 7.47
C ALA A 45 2.90 6.68 6.67
N LEU A 46 2.30 7.50 5.78
CA LEU A 46 1.21 7.07 4.90
C LEU A 46 1.65 6.00 3.90
N LEU A 47 2.87 6.10 3.35
CA LEU A 47 3.44 5.05 2.49
C LEU A 47 3.59 3.72 3.24
N ILE A 48 4.15 3.76 4.45
CA ILE A 48 4.36 2.55 5.26
C ILE A 48 3.02 1.89 5.58
N ILE A 49 2.04 2.67 6.05
CA ILE A 49 0.71 2.15 6.39
C ILE A 49 0.01 1.60 5.14
N GLY A 50 0.04 2.33 4.02
CA GLY A 50 -0.53 1.88 2.75
C GLY A 50 0.09 0.57 2.28
N ALA A 51 1.42 0.45 2.33
CA ALA A 51 2.14 -0.76 1.94
C ALA A 51 1.78 -1.96 2.84
N ILE A 52 1.70 -1.77 4.15
CA ILE A 52 1.30 -2.84 5.10
C ILE A 52 -0.10 -3.35 4.76
N ILE A 53 -1.06 -2.45 4.52
CA ILE A 53 -2.43 -2.83 4.17
C ILE A 53 -2.46 -3.64 2.87
N ILE A 54 -1.71 -3.22 1.84
CA ILE A 54 -1.62 -3.93 0.56
C ILE A 54 -1.05 -5.34 0.77
N ILE A 55 0.05 -5.46 1.52
CA ILE A 55 0.69 -6.76 1.79
C ILE A 55 -0.27 -7.70 2.52
N LEU A 56 -0.99 -7.20 3.53
CA LEU A 56 -1.98 -7.98 4.26
C LEU A 56 -3.13 -8.45 3.36
N GLN A 57 -3.64 -7.57 2.49
CA GLN A 57 -4.69 -7.92 1.54
C GLN A 57 -4.24 -9.01 0.57
N LEU A 58 -3.07 -8.86 -0.04
CA LEU A 58 -2.49 -9.85 -0.94
C LEU A 58 -2.26 -11.20 -0.23
N SER A 59 -1.77 -11.15 1.01
CA SER A 59 -1.51 -12.35 1.81
C SER A 59 -2.80 -13.12 2.10
N LEU A 60 -3.89 -12.40 2.43
CA LEU A 60 -5.18 -13.01 2.71
C LEU A 60 -5.86 -13.56 1.46
N GLU A 61 -5.77 -12.86 0.32
CA GLU A 61 -6.29 -13.34 -0.96
C GLU A 61 -5.55 -14.62 -1.38
N ARG A 62 -4.22 -14.60 -1.35
CA ARG A 62 -3.38 -15.76 -1.66
C ARG A 62 -3.64 -16.95 -0.73
N TYR A 63 -3.88 -16.71 0.56
CA TYR A 63 -4.24 -17.78 1.49
C TYR A 63 -5.58 -18.42 1.13
N LYS A 64 -6.59 -17.61 0.80
CA LYS A 64 -7.91 -18.12 0.38
C LYS A 64 -7.83 -18.91 -0.91
N GLU A 65 -7.07 -18.42 -1.90
CA GLU A 65 -6.84 -19.14 -3.15
C GLU A 65 -6.14 -20.47 -2.92
N MET A 66 -5.08 -20.49 -2.10
CA MET A 66 -4.36 -21.72 -1.79
C MET A 66 -5.23 -22.74 -1.03
N LYS A 67 -6.11 -22.27 -0.14
CA LYS A 67 -7.08 -23.14 0.53
C LYS A 67 -8.09 -23.72 -0.47
N LYS A 68 -8.60 -22.89 -1.38
CA LYS A 68 -9.55 -23.30 -2.42
C LYS A 68 -8.97 -24.38 -3.34
N ILE A 69 -7.73 -24.21 -3.78
CA ILE A 69 -7.01 -25.21 -4.61
C ILE A 69 -6.89 -26.56 -3.90
N LYS A 70 -6.59 -26.55 -2.59
CA LYS A 70 -6.49 -27.79 -1.80
C LYS A 70 -7.84 -28.48 -1.55
N GLU A 71 -8.93 -27.72 -1.49
CA GLU A 71 -10.26 -28.27 -1.22
C GLU A 71 -10.99 -28.72 -2.49
N GLU A 72 -10.73 -28.09 -3.64
CA GLU A 72 -11.47 -28.34 -4.89
C GLU A 72 -10.79 -29.33 -5.86
N ILE A 73 -9.49 -29.61 -5.71
CA ILE A 73 -8.78 -30.54 -6.60
C ILE A 73 -8.54 -31.87 -5.87
N PRO A 74 -9.10 -33.00 -6.34
CA PRO A 74 -8.83 -34.30 -5.75
C PRO A 74 -7.33 -34.63 -5.87
N GLU A 75 -6.75 -35.18 -4.82
CA GLU A 75 -5.31 -35.46 -4.69
C GLU A 75 -4.76 -36.38 -5.81
N GLU A 76 -5.66 -37.11 -6.47
CA GLU A 76 -5.42 -37.99 -7.62
C GLU A 76 -5.17 -37.20 -8.92
N ASP A 77 -5.79 -36.03 -9.11
CA ASP A 77 -5.58 -35.14 -10.27
C ASP A 77 -4.32 -34.26 -10.11
N LEU A 78 -3.75 -34.21 -8.90
CA LEU A 78 -2.51 -33.48 -8.60
C LEU A 78 -1.24 -34.33 -8.81
N ARG A 79 -1.37 -35.62 -9.08
CA ARG A 79 -0.25 -36.51 -9.42
C ARG A 79 -0.13 -36.58 -10.96
N PRO A 80 1.09 -36.43 -11.51
CA PRO A 80 1.28 -36.51 -12.96
C PRO A 80 0.97 -37.90 -13.53
#